data_AF-A0A969Q0Q3-F1
#
_entry.id   AF-A0A969Q0Q3-F1
#
_cell.length_a   1.000
_cell.length_b   1.000
_cell.length_c   1.000
_cell.angle_alpha   90.00
_cell.angle_beta   90.00
_cell.angle_gamma   90.00
#
_symmetry.space_group_name_H-M   'P 1'
#
loop_
_entity.id
_entity.type
_entity.pdbx_description
1 polymer ?
#
loop_
_entity_poly.entity_id
_entity_poly.type
_entity_poly.pdbx_seq_one_letter_code
_entity_poly.pdbx_strand_id
1 'polypeptide(L)'
;ALVVATVGVVIPFVAGTMGAIALFQVPVIPAIFVGAALTATSIGITSKVLSELGQLGSQEGQIILGAAIADDILGIVILAVVASLAKKGEIEIYSIAYLVVIAVVFTLVAILFSKYLTSEDPRLDGMLHIR
;
A
#
# COMPACT_ATOMS: atom_id res chain seq x y z
N ALA A 1 10.34 5.01 -5.17
CA ALA A 1 9.02 4.71 -4.59
C ALA A 1 8.32 3.57 -5.31
N LEU A 2 7.85 3.74 -6.56
CA LEU A 2 7.05 2.70 -7.26
C LEU A 2 7.73 1.34 -7.36
N VAL A 3 9.00 1.27 -7.79
CA VAL A 3 9.74 0.00 -7.86
C VAL A 3 9.81 -0.68 -6.48
N VAL A 4 10.08 0.10 -5.43
CA VAL A 4 10.16 -0.41 -4.05
C VAL A 4 8.80 -0.97 -3.61
N ALA A 5 7.71 -0.25 -3.86
CA ALA A 5 6.36 -0.72 -3.56
C ALA A 5 6.00 -2.00 -4.34
N THR A 6 6.22 -2.02 -5.66
CA THR A 6 5.89 -3.18 -6.48
C THR A 6 6.69 -4.41 -6.09
N VAL A 7 8.00 -4.26 -5.85
CA VAL A 7 8.86 -5.36 -5.41
C VAL A 7 8.46 -5.82 -4.00
N GLY A 8 8.20 -4.87 -3.11
CA GLY A 8 7.75 -5.10 -1.73
C GLY A 8 6.38 -5.79 -1.65
N VAL A 9 5.56 -5.72 -2.69
CA VAL A 9 4.28 -6.43 -2.80
C VAL A 9 4.45 -7.79 -3.44
N VAL A 10 5.03 -7.80 -4.64
CA VAL A 10 5.05 -8.98 -5.51
C VAL A 10 5.89 -10.10 -4.91
N ILE A 11 7.05 -9.78 -4.34
CA ILE A 11 7.95 -10.79 -3.77
C ILE A 11 7.28 -11.52 -2.59
N PRO A 12 6.84 -10.86 -1.51
CA PRO A 12 6.22 -11.57 -0.39
C PRO A 12 4.89 -12.22 -0.76
N PHE A 13 4.10 -11.65 -1.69
CA PHE A 13 2.91 -12.31 -2.20
C PHE A 13 3.24 -13.67 -2.84
N VAL A 14 4.14 -13.66 -3.82
CA VAL A 14 4.53 -14.87 -4.56
C VAL A 14 5.23 -15.86 -3.65
N ALA A 15 6.20 -15.41 -2.85
CA ALA A 15 6.93 -16.25 -1.92
C ALA A 15 6.01 -16.87 -0.86
N GLY A 16 5.06 -16.10 -0.34
CA GLY A 16 4.06 -16.55 0.62
C GLY A 16 3.13 -17.62 0.05
N THR A 17 2.58 -17.37 -1.14
CA THR A 17 1.71 -18.34 -1.82
C THR A 17 2.46 -19.61 -2.22
N MET A 18 3.64 -19.48 -2.84
CA MET A 18 4.44 -20.63 -3.23
C MET A 18 4.95 -21.41 -2.02
N GLY A 19 5.36 -20.73 -0.95
CA GLY A 19 5.78 -21.35 0.30
C GLY A 19 4.66 -22.13 0.97
N ALA A 20 3.44 -21.58 1.01
CA ALA A 20 2.26 -22.27 1.53
C ALA A 20 1.95 -23.57 0.75
N ILE A 21 2.07 -23.52 -0.59
CA ILE A 21 1.84 -24.71 -1.44
C ILE A 21 2.97 -25.73 -1.26
N ALA A 22 4.23 -25.30 -1.40
CA ALA A 22 5.37 -26.20 -1.50
C ALA A 22 5.76 -26.83 -0.15
N LEU A 23 5.70 -26.05 0.94
CA LEU A 23 6.16 -26.50 2.26
C LEU A 23 5.04 -27.09 3.10
N PHE A 24 3.82 -26.55 2.98
CA PHE A 24 2.70 -26.90 3.84
C PHE A 24 1.57 -27.62 3.09
N GLN A 25 1.71 -27.85 1.78
CA GLN A 25 0.72 -28.53 0.94
C GLN A 25 -0.67 -27.87 1.02
N VAL A 26 -0.71 -26.56 1.26
CA VAL A 26 -1.95 -25.79 1.36
C VAL A 26 -2.60 -25.70 -0.02
N PRO A 27 -3.92 -25.93 -0.14
CA PRO A 27 -4.63 -25.77 -1.40
C PRO A 27 -4.47 -24.35 -1.97
N VAL A 28 -4.54 -24.22 -3.30
CA VAL A 28 -4.21 -22.98 -4.02
C VAL A 28 -4.97 -21.77 -3.49
N ILE A 29 -6.28 -21.88 -3.26
CA ILE A 29 -7.10 -20.74 -2.83
C ILE A 29 -6.62 -20.23 -1.45
N PRO A 30 -6.61 -21.03 -0.36
CA PRO A 30 -6.05 -20.59 0.92
C PRO A 30 -4.58 -20.13 0.85
N ALA A 31 -3.75 -20.72 -0.02
CA ALA A 31 -2.37 -20.27 -0.21
C ALA A 31 -2.27 -18.85 -0.80
N ILE A 32 -3.20 -18.45 -1.67
CA ILE A 32 -3.29 -17.07 -2.15
C ILE A 32 -3.62 -16.10 -1.00
N PHE A 33 -4.46 -16.51 -0.04
CA PHE A 33 -4.73 -15.70 1.16
C PHE A 33 -3.48 -15.54 2.02
N VAL A 34 -2.65 -16.58 2.14
CA VAL A 34 -1.37 -16.48 2.86
C VAL A 34 -0.44 -15.46 2.18
N GLY A 35 -0.30 -15.53 0.85
CA GLY A 35 0.48 -14.54 0.09
C GLY A 35 -0.05 -13.12 0.27
N ALA A 36 -1.37 -12.93 0.16
CA ALA A 36 -2.02 -11.65 0.40
C ALA A 36 -1.78 -11.11 1.82
N ALA A 37 -1.88 -11.96 2.85
CA ALA A 37 -1.65 -11.58 4.23
C ALA A 37 -0.20 -11.12 4.48
N LEU A 38 0.78 -11.77 3.83
CA LEU A 38 2.20 -11.41 3.94
C LEU A 38 2.58 -10.13 3.19
N THR A 39 1.67 -9.61 2.38
CA THR A 39 1.87 -8.38 1.59
C THR A 39 1.41 -7.12 2.33
N ALA A 40 0.57 -7.26 3.36
CA ALA A 40 0.02 -6.12 4.09
C ALA A 40 1.11 -5.40 4.93
N THR A 41 1.51 -4.20 4.51
CA THR A 41 2.50 -3.36 5.22
C THR A 41 1.82 -2.29 6.08
N SER A 42 2.43 -1.92 7.20
CA SER A 42 2.02 -0.76 8.02
C SER A 42 3.14 0.27 8.13
N ILE A 43 2.88 1.50 7.67
CA ILE A 43 3.86 2.59 7.69
C ILE A 43 3.92 3.35 9.02
N GLY A 44 2.93 3.19 9.91
CA GLY A 44 2.79 4.04 11.11
C GLY A 44 3.96 3.97 12.09
N ILE A 45 4.54 2.77 12.29
CA ILE A 45 5.72 2.59 13.16
C ILE A 45 6.97 3.11 12.43
N THR A 46 7.15 2.73 11.17
CA THR A 46 8.33 3.10 10.38
C THR A 46 8.45 4.61 10.19
N SER A 47 7.35 5.33 9.90
CA SER A 47 7.37 6.79 9.78
C SER A 47 7.70 7.46 11.12
N LYS A 48 7.17 6.93 12.24
CA LYS A 48 7.51 7.44 13.57
C LYS A 48 9.00 7.26 13.88
N VAL A 49 9.56 6.08 13.63
CA VAL A 49 10.99 5.82 13.84
C VAL A 49 11.86 6.70 12.92
N LEU A 50 11.50 6.86 11.64
CA LEU A 50 12.21 7.77 10.74
C LEU A 50 12.15 9.22 11.23
N SER A 51 11.04 9.65 11.83
CA SER A 51 10.90 10.96 12.45
C SER A 51 11.81 11.11 13.67
N GLU A 52 11.83 10.11 14.56
CA GLU A 52 12.68 10.10 15.76
C GLU A 52 14.18 10.10 15.41
N LEU A 53 14.55 9.50 14.29
CA LEU A 53 15.90 9.51 13.75
C LEU A 53 16.26 10.78 12.96
N GLY A 54 15.32 11.71 12.77
CA GLY A 54 15.52 12.90 11.93
C GLY A 54 15.71 12.58 10.44
N GLN A 55 15.34 11.38 10.00
CA GLN A 55 15.53 10.88 8.63
C GLN A 55 14.27 10.99 7.76
N LEU A 56 13.20 11.59 8.27
CA LEU A 56 11.93 11.68 7.54
C LEU A 56 12.06 12.53 6.25
N GLY A 57 12.93 13.54 6.27
CA GLY A 57 13.22 14.39 5.11
C GLY A 57 14.33 13.89 4.19
N SER A 58 15.00 12.78 4.52
CA SER A 58 16.06 12.23 3.66
C SER A 58 15.49 11.63 2.39
N GLN A 59 16.35 11.43 1.38
CA GLN A 59 15.93 10.82 0.12
C GLN A 59 15.35 9.42 0.34
N GLU A 60 15.97 8.64 1.23
CA GLU A 60 15.56 7.31 1.62
C GLU A 60 14.21 7.36 2.37
N GLY A 61 14.06 8.29 3.33
CA GLY A 61 12.81 8.48 4.07
C GLY A 61 11.63 8.83 3.16
N GLN A 62 11.85 9.73 2.20
CA GLN A 62 10.84 10.08 1.19
C GLN A 62 10.51 8.93 0.24
N ILE A 63 11.51 8.11 -0.13
CA ILE A 63 11.29 6.91 -0.94
C ILE A 63 10.45 5.87 -0.18
N ILE A 64 10.73 5.64 1.09
CA ILE A 64 9.99 4.70 1.95
C ILE A 64 8.55 5.17 2.12
N LEU A 65 8.35 6.46 2.46
CA LEU A 65 7.01 7.02 2.65
C LEU A 65 6.20 7.01 1.36
N GLY A 66 6.82 7.37 0.23
CA GLY A 66 6.18 7.30 -1.09
C GLY A 66 5.89 5.87 -1.55
N ALA A 67 6.73 4.90 -1.17
CA ALA A 67 6.47 3.48 -1.46
C ALA A 67 5.26 2.97 -0.69
N ALA A 68 5.11 3.34 0.59
CA ALA A 68 3.96 2.92 1.40
C ALA A 68 2.61 3.42 0.84
N ILE A 69 2.55 4.63 0.28
CA ILE A 69 1.31 5.13 -0.35
C ILE A 69 0.94 4.27 -1.56
N ALA A 70 1.91 3.89 -2.39
CA ALA A 70 1.67 3.02 -3.54
C ALA A 70 1.33 1.58 -3.12
N ASP A 71 1.93 1.11 -2.03
CA ASP A 71 1.67 -0.21 -1.43
C ASP A 71 0.20 -0.35 -0.98
N ASP A 72 -0.39 0.68 -0.35
CA ASP A 72 -1.79 0.67 0.08
C ASP A 72 -2.78 0.49 -1.11
N ILE A 73 -2.48 1.10 -2.26
CA ILE A 73 -3.29 0.95 -3.48
C ILE A 73 -3.23 -0.51 -3.97
N LEU A 74 -2.03 -1.09 -4.00
CA LEU A 74 -1.82 -2.49 -4.38
C LEU A 74 -2.49 -3.44 -3.38
N GLY A 75 -2.44 -3.13 -2.09
CA GLY A 75 -3.12 -3.85 -1.03
C GLY A 75 -4.63 -3.93 -1.23
N ILE A 76 -5.29 -2.83 -1.62
CA ILE A 76 -6.73 -2.83 -1.96
C ILE A 76 -7.01 -3.74 -3.16
N VAL A 77 -6.15 -3.74 -4.19
CA VAL A 77 -6.30 -4.62 -5.35
C VAL A 77 -6.23 -6.10 -4.93
N ILE A 78 -5.22 -6.45 -4.13
CA ILE A 78 -5.05 -7.80 -3.61
C ILE A 78 -6.25 -8.20 -2.74
N LEU A 79 -6.70 -7.30 -1.87
CA LEU A 79 -7.88 -7.52 -1.01
C LEU A 79 -9.14 -7.76 -1.84
N ALA A 80 -9.34 -7.02 -2.93
CA ALA A 80 -10.46 -7.22 -3.85
C ALA A 80 -10.44 -8.61 -4.48
N VAL A 81 -9.27 -9.06 -4.95
CA VAL A 81 -9.08 -10.38 -5.56
C VAL A 81 -9.38 -11.49 -4.55
N VAL A 82 -8.77 -11.45 -3.36
CA VAL A 82 -8.99 -12.49 -2.34
C VAL A 82 -10.42 -12.46 -1.82
N ALA A 83 -11.04 -11.30 -1.65
CA ALA A 83 -12.45 -11.21 -1.25
C ALA A 83 -13.40 -11.81 -2.30
N SER A 84 -13.11 -11.59 -3.60
CA SER A 84 -13.86 -12.21 -4.70
C SER A 84 -13.73 -13.74 -4.66
N LEU A 85 -12.50 -14.24 -4.52
CA LEU A 85 -12.22 -15.68 -4.42
C LEU A 85 -12.92 -16.31 -3.21
N ALA A 86 -12.93 -15.66 -2.05
CA ALA A 86 -13.62 -16.17 -0.86
C ALA A 86 -15.14 -16.29 -1.05
N LYS A 87 -15.76 -15.33 -1.74
CA LYS A 87 -17.23 -15.27 -1.85
C LYS A 87 -17.79 -16.12 -2.97
N LYS A 88 -17.13 -16.11 -4.14
CA LYS A 88 -17.68 -16.67 -5.38
C LYS A 88 -16.87 -17.85 -5.93
N GLY A 89 -15.69 -18.12 -5.39
CA GLY A 89 -14.74 -19.08 -5.97
C GLY A 89 -14.14 -18.63 -7.31
N GLU A 90 -14.51 -17.44 -7.79
CA GLU A 90 -14.11 -16.88 -9.08
C GLU A 90 -13.64 -15.43 -8.92
N ILE A 91 -12.86 -14.98 -9.90
CA ILE A 91 -12.35 -13.61 -9.98
C ILE A 91 -13.36 -12.75 -10.74
N GLU A 92 -14.07 -11.88 -10.03
CA GLU A 92 -15.01 -10.94 -10.64
C GLU A 92 -14.28 -9.65 -11.03
N ILE A 93 -13.92 -9.57 -12.32
CA ILE A 93 -13.17 -8.44 -12.89
C ILE A 93 -13.87 -7.10 -12.62
N TYR A 94 -15.20 -7.05 -12.67
CA TYR A 94 -15.97 -5.83 -12.41
C TYR A 94 -15.74 -5.30 -10.99
N SER A 95 -15.83 -6.17 -9.98
CA SER A 95 -15.65 -5.80 -8.57
C SER A 95 -14.22 -5.33 -8.29
N ILE A 96 -13.23 -5.96 -8.92
CA ILE A 96 -11.82 -5.54 -8.81
C ILE A 96 -11.62 -4.18 -9.46
N ALA A 97 -12.07 -4.00 -10.71
CA ALA A 97 -11.96 -2.74 -11.43
C ALA A 97 -12.65 -1.59 -10.66
N TYR A 98 -13.83 -1.85 -10.09
CA TYR A 98 -14.56 -0.88 -9.27
C TYR A 98 -13.76 -0.45 -8.04
N LEU A 99 -13.18 -1.39 -7.28
CA LEU A 99 -12.36 -1.08 -6.10
C LEU A 99 -11.07 -0.35 -6.46
N VAL A 100 -10.42 -0.72 -7.57
CA VAL A 100 -9.24 -0.02 -8.08
C VAL A 100 -9.57 1.42 -8.46
N VAL A 101 -10.68 1.64 -9.18
CA VAL A 101 -11.13 3.00 -9.55
C VAL A 101 -11.40 3.83 -8.30
N ILE A 102 -12.10 3.29 -7.30
CA ILE A 102 -12.35 4.00 -6.04
C ILE A 102 -11.04 4.35 -5.34
N ALA A 103 -10.09 3.42 -5.23
CA ALA A 103 -8.82 3.66 -4.58
C ALA A 103 -8.03 4.79 -5.29
N VAL A 104 -7.92 4.73 -6.62
CA VAL A 104 -7.22 5.75 -7.41
C VAL A 104 -7.90 7.11 -7.29
N VAL A 105 -9.24 7.17 -7.41
CA VAL A 105 -9.99 8.42 -7.27
C VAL A 105 -9.82 8.99 -5.87
N PHE A 106 -9.92 8.16 -4.83
CA PHE A 106 -9.68 8.57 -3.45
C PHE A 106 -8.28 9.16 -3.27
N THR A 107 -7.23 8.48 -3.76
CA THR A 107 -5.85 8.96 -3.68
C THR A 107 -5.68 10.30 -4.39
N LEU A 108 -6.22 10.44 -5.61
CA LEU A 108 -6.14 11.70 -6.36
C LEU A 108 -6.85 12.84 -5.62
N VAL A 109 -8.08 12.60 -5.14
CA VAL A 109 -8.83 13.59 -4.36
C VAL A 109 -8.08 13.98 -3.09
N ALA A 110 -7.49 13.03 -2.36
CA ALA A 110 -6.70 13.31 -1.16
C ALA A 110 -5.47 14.19 -1.47
N ILE A 111 -4.77 13.92 -2.58
CA ILE A 111 -3.63 14.74 -3.02
C ILE A 111 -4.08 16.16 -3.41
N LEU A 112 -5.17 16.28 -4.17
CA LEU A 112 -5.71 17.60 -4.55
C LEU A 112 -6.19 18.39 -3.33
N PHE A 113 -6.89 17.73 -2.41
CA PHE A 113 -7.36 18.32 -1.17
C PHE A 113 -6.19 18.77 -0.27
N SER A 114 -5.13 17.97 -0.18
CA SER A 114 -3.90 18.35 0.52
C SER A 114 -3.31 19.63 -0.06
N LYS A 115 -3.21 19.75 -1.38
CA LYS A 115 -2.71 20.98 -2.03
C LYS A 115 -3.62 22.18 -1.80
N TYR A 116 -4.94 21.99 -1.83
CA TYR A 116 -5.90 23.05 -1.57
C TYR A 116 -5.75 23.61 -0.15
N LEU A 117 -5.64 22.74 0.86
CA LEU A 117 -5.44 23.18 2.25
C LEU A 117 -4.14 23.96 2.46
N THR A 118 -3.04 23.48 1.87
CA THR A 118 -1.74 24.18 1.98
C THR A 118 -1.75 25.53 1.24
N SER A 119 -2.59 25.68 0.21
CA SER A 119 -2.70 26.92 -0.55
C SER A 119 -3.52 28.02 0.15
N GLU A 120 -4.37 27.69 1.13
CA GLU A 120 -5.27 28.67 1.78
C GLU A 120 -4.77 29.17 3.15
N ASP A 121 -3.73 28.58 3.74
CA ASP A 121 -3.14 29.06 5.01
C ASP A 121 -1.65 29.46 4.89
N PRO A 122 -1.36 30.75 4.63
CA PRO A 122 0.01 31.30 4.60
C PRO A 122 0.77 31.18 5.93
N ARG A 123 0.11 30.84 7.05
CA ARG A 123 0.78 30.64 8.35
C ARG A 123 1.46 29.27 8.45
N LEU A 124 1.05 28.29 7.65
CA LEU A 124 1.67 26.95 7.61
C LEU A 124 2.99 26.94 6.85
N ASP A 125 3.18 27.84 5.88
CA ASP A 125 4.47 28.05 5.20
C ASP A 125 5.57 28.54 6.17
N GLY A 126 5.20 29.34 7.18
CA GLY A 126 6.14 29.84 8.20
C GLY A 126 6.52 28.79 9.27
N MET A 127 5.71 27.75 9.46
CA MET A 127 5.94 26.71 10.49
C MET A 127 6.76 25.52 9.95
N LEU A 128 6.75 25.28 8.64
CA LEU A 128 7.51 24.21 7.98
C LEU A 128 8.99 24.56 7.72
N HIS A 129 9.40 25.80 8.01
CA HIS A 129 10.79 26.27 7.94
C HIS A 129 11.49 26.41 9.30
N ILE A 130 10.95 25.81 10.37
CA ILE A 130 11.69 25.70 11.64
C ILE A 130 12.59 24.46 11.55
N ARG A 131 13.86 24.76 11.29
CA ARG A 131 15.09 23.95 11.37
C ARG A 131 15.01 22.70 12.25
#